data_AF-A0A8B9A6H0-F1
#
_entry.id   AF-A0A8B9A6H0-F1
#
_cell.length_a   1.000
_cell.length_b   1.000
_cell.length_c   1.000
_cell.angle_alpha   90.00
_cell.angle_beta   90.00
_cell.angle_gamma   90.00
#
_symmetry.space_group_name_H-M   'P 1'
#
loop_
_entity.id
_entity.type
_entity.pdbx_description
1 polymer ?
#
loop_
_entity_poly.entity_id
_entity_poly.type
_entity_poly.pdbx_seq_one_letter_code
_entity_poly.pdbx_strand_id
1 'polypeptide(L)'
;MDIDLALREDMPPVPTEKTTPEEKKLYERWKRSNRLSLLLIQSHFSIKIRGSIPDCKTAKEFLTAVEEQFVSSKKALASTLISRFASLKYNDNGGIREHIMELRDIATQLKSLEVDMSEIFLVYFVLNSLPMEYAPFKISYNTHTEKWTMNQLLAMCVDEEQRIKQERLESVYLTSHKEKEHKEVGGTGHHIPIEPAAAAAPHGRHGHRGRRKGRIRPPWPAARR
;
A
#
# COMPACT_ATOMS: atom_id res chain seq x y z
N MET A 1 47.12 8.11 21.34
CA MET A 1 47.47 7.70 19.96
C MET A 1 46.32 8.18 19.09
N ASP A 2 46.57 8.97 18.05
CA ASP A 2 45.53 9.49 17.16
C ASP A 2 45.19 8.43 16.11
N ILE A 3 44.11 7.68 16.36
CA ILE A 3 43.76 6.48 15.57
C ILE A 3 43.06 6.87 14.28
N ASP A 4 42.30 7.96 14.28
CA ASP A 4 41.45 8.41 13.19
C ASP A 4 42.05 9.56 12.35
N LEU A 5 43.31 9.91 12.58
CA LEU A 5 44.09 10.83 11.73
C LEU A 5 43.91 10.54 10.23
N ALA A 6 44.03 9.27 9.81
CA ALA A 6 43.90 8.87 8.41
C ALA A 6 42.48 8.92 7.83
N LEU A 7 41.45 9.11 8.69
CA LEU A 7 40.07 9.35 8.26
C LEU A 7 39.80 10.85 8.07
N ARG A 8 40.51 11.71 8.80
CA ARG A 8 40.36 13.18 8.75
C ARG A 8 41.25 13.83 7.71
N GLU A 9 42.48 13.35 7.56
CA GLU A 9 43.50 13.94 6.69
C GLU A 9 43.76 13.07 5.45
N ASP A 10 44.00 13.72 4.32
CA ASP A 10 44.35 13.02 3.08
C ASP A 10 45.74 12.37 3.16
N MET A 11 45.95 11.36 2.32
CA MET A 11 47.20 10.59 2.30
C MET A 11 48.38 11.53 2.00
N PRO A 12 49.37 11.63 2.91
CA PRO A 12 50.55 12.44 2.66
C PRO A 12 51.41 11.85 1.52
N PRO A 13 52.21 12.69 0.83
CA PRO A 13 53.08 12.24 -0.23
C PRO A 13 54.01 11.12 0.22
N VAL A 14 54.22 10.13 -0.65
CA VAL A 14 55.14 9.02 -0.36
C VAL A 14 56.56 9.57 -0.17
N PRO A 15 57.23 9.29 0.96
CA PRO A 15 58.57 9.79 1.20
C PRO A 15 59.58 9.29 0.16
N THR A 16 60.45 10.19 -0.28
CA THR A 16 61.60 9.94 -1.15
C THR A 16 62.90 10.22 -0.41
N GLU A 17 64.05 9.96 -1.04
CA GLU A 17 65.37 10.23 -0.43
C GLU A 17 65.57 11.70 -0.03
N LYS A 18 64.91 12.62 -0.74
CA LYS A 18 64.98 14.08 -0.51
C LYS A 18 64.03 14.58 0.58
N THR A 19 63.13 13.73 1.07
CA THR A 19 62.08 14.09 2.01
C THR A 19 62.65 14.30 3.41
N THR A 20 62.20 15.37 4.08
CA THR A 20 62.69 15.77 5.40
C THR A 20 62.36 14.73 6.47
N PRO A 21 63.10 14.69 7.59
CA PRO A 21 62.78 13.80 8.71
C PRO A 21 61.37 14.02 9.28
N GLU A 22 60.84 15.24 9.21
CA GLU A 22 59.50 15.60 9.71
C GLU A 22 58.40 15.04 8.81
N GLU A 23 58.52 15.19 7.50
CA GLU A 23 57.60 14.60 6.51
C GLU A 23 57.59 13.07 6.60
N LYS A 24 58.75 12.44 6.82
CA LYS A 24 58.85 10.98 7.06
C LYS A 24 58.09 10.56 8.32
N LYS A 25 58.22 11.32 9.42
CA LYS A 25 57.46 11.07 10.66
C LYS A 25 55.96 11.21 10.45
N LEU A 26 55.54 12.23 9.70
CA LEU A 26 54.13 12.46 9.39
C LEU A 26 53.53 11.31 8.57
N TYR A 27 54.25 10.86 7.53
CA TYR A 27 53.84 9.71 6.72
C TYR A 27 53.70 8.43 7.55
N GLU A 28 54.68 8.11 8.40
CA GLU A 28 54.60 6.92 9.27
C GLU A 28 53.48 7.01 10.29
N ARG A 29 53.23 8.20 10.85
CA ARG A 29 52.10 8.45 11.75
C ARG A 29 50.76 8.21 11.05
N TRP A 30 50.59 8.75 9.85
CA TRP A 30 49.39 8.54 9.02
C TRP A 30 49.22 7.07 8.66
N LYS A 31 50.28 6.39 8.21
CA LYS A 31 50.26 4.97 7.83
C LYS A 31 49.87 4.07 9.00
N ARG A 32 50.38 4.35 10.20
CA ARG A 32 50.01 3.65 11.43
C ARG A 32 48.53 3.87 11.78
N SER A 33 48.06 5.12 11.72
CA SER A 33 46.65 5.45 11.93
C SER A 33 45.75 4.74 10.92
N ASN A 34 46.08 4.77 9.62
CA ASN A 34 45.34 4.10 8.57
C ASN A 34 45.20 2.58 8.82
N ARG A 35 46.31 1.91 9.17
CA ARG A 35 46.30 0.47 9.47
C ARG A 35 45.41 0.14 10.67
N LEU A 36 45.48 0.95 11.73
CA LEU A 36 44.67 0.74 12.93
C LEU A 36 43.19 0.99 12.67
N SER A 37 42.86 2.09 11.99
CA SER A 37 41.49 2.42 11.58
C SER A 37 40.90 1.33 10.70
N LEU A 38 41.63 0.88 9.67
CA LEU A 38 41.16 -0.17 8.77
C LEU A 38 40.86 -1.48 9.53
N LEU A 39 41.75 -1.90 10.42
CA LEU A 39 41.56 -3.12 11.22
C LEU A 39 40.37 -3.00 12.17
N LEU A 40 40.21 -1.85 12.83
CA LEU A 40 39.08 -1.60 13.72
C LEU A 40 37.76 -1.60 12.97
N ILE A 41 37.66 -0.85 11.87
CA ILE A 41 36.47 -0.82 11.01
C ILE A 41 36.14 -2.23 10.51
N GLN A 42 37.11 -2.93 9.91
CA GLN A 42 36.90 -4.29 9.40
C GLN A 42 36.46 -5.28 10.48
N SER A 43 36.91 -5.13 11.73
CA SER A 43 36.51 -5.99 12.85
C SER A 43 35.02 -5.87 13.21
N HIS A 44 34.41 -4.71 12.96
CA HIS A 44 32.99 -4.47 13.20
C HIS A 44 32.09 -5.00 12.07
N PHE A 45 32.66 -5.32 10.91
CA PHE A 45 31.92 -5.89 9.78
C PHE A 45 31.99 -7.42 9.78
N SER A 46 30.83 -8.04 9.55
CA SER A 46 30.76 -9.49 9.38
C SER A 46 31.64 -9.96 8.21
N ILE A 47 32.10 -11.21 8.26
CA ILE A 47 32.93 -11.82 7.21
C ILE A 47 32.22 -11.73 5.84
N LYS A 48 30.90 -11.87 5.81
CA LYS A 48 30.10 -11.78 4.59
C LYS A 48 30.20 -10.39 3.94
N ILE A 49 30.10 -9.34 4.75
CA ILE A 49 30.23 -7.96 4.26
C ILE A 49 31.66 -7.74 3.77
N ARG A 50 32.67 -8.12 4.57
CA ARG A 50 34.08 -8.00 4.17
C ARG A 50 34.40 -8.72 2.85
N GLY A 51 33.89 -9.93 2.66
CA GLY A 51 34.10 -10.69 1.43
C GLY A 51 33.41 -10.13 0.19
N SER A 52 32.49 -9.18 0.36
CA SER A 52 31.81 -8.48 -0.74
C SER A 52 32.47 -7.15 -1.12
N ILE A 53 33.49 -6.71 -0.38
CA ILE A 53 34.22 -5.46 -0.63
C ILE A 53 35.57 -5.80 -1.30
N PRO A 54 35.97 -5.09 -2.37
CA PRO A 54 37.32 -5.22 -2.93
C PRO A 54 38.41 -4.91 -1.92
N ASP A 55 39.64 -5.37 -2.17
CA ASP A 55 40.77 -5.02 -1.31
C ASP A 55 41.07 -3.52 -1.37
N CYS A 56 40.91 -2.83 -0.24
CA CYS A 56 41.18 -1.39 -0.10
C CYS A 56 42.50 -1.15 0.64
N LYS A 57 43.27 -0.14 0.20
CA LYS A 57 44.57 0.21 0.82
C LYS A 57 44.39 1.16 2.00
N THR A 58 43.33 1.95 1.98
CA THR A 58 43.05 2.94 3.02
C THR A 58 41.72 2.67 3.72
N ALA A 59 41.63 3.08 4.99
CA ALA A 59 40.40 3.02 5.77
C ALA A 59 39.29 3.86 5.12
N LYS A 60 39.65 5.00 4.50
CA LYS A 60 38.74 5.88 3.77
C LYS A 60 38.17 5.17 2.52
N GLU A 61 39.04 4.58 1.69
CA GLU A 61 38.62 3.75 0.55
C GLU A 61 37.69 2.61 0.97
N PHE A 62 38.01 1.91 2.06
CA PHE A 62 37.19 0.81 2.56
C PHE A 62 35.78 1.27 2.95
N LEU A 63 35.65 2.40 3.65
CA LEU A 63 34.35 2.97 4.01
C LEU A 63 33.55 3.39 2.77
N THR A 64 34.21 4.02 1.78
CA THR A 64 33.56 4.38 0.50
C THR A 64 33.09 3.15 -0.26
N ALA A 65 33.91 2.09 -0.33
CA ALA A 65 33.52 0.85 -1.00
C ALA A 65 32.36 0.14 -0.29
N VAL A 66 32.33 0.16 1.04
CA VAL A 66 31.19 -0.30 1.83
C VAL A 66 29.94 0.51 1.48
N GLU A 67 30.02 1.84 1.50
CA GLU A 67 28.91 2.69 1.14
C GLU A 67 28.37 2.37 -0.27
N GLU A 68 29.24 2.31 -1.27
CA GLU A 68 28.88 1.97 -2.66
C GLU A 68 28.17 0.61 -2.77
N GLN A 69 28.65 -0.40 -2.06
CA GLN A 69 28.03 -1.73 -2.06
C GLN A 69 26.58 -1.69 -1.58
N PHE A 70 26.29 -0.87 -0.55
CA PHE A 70 24.95 -0.73 0.01
C PHE A 70 24.07 0.29 -0.72
N VAL A 71 24.63 1.18 -1.55
CA VAL A 71 23.84 2.10 -2.40
C VAL A 71 22.90 1.32 -3.33
N SER A 72 23.37 0.21 -3.94
CA SER A 72 22.55 -0.64 -4.80
C SER A 72 21.33 -1.22 -4.07
N SER A 73 21.54 -1.67 -2.81
CA SER A 73 20.50 -2.20 -1.95
C SER A 73 19.47 -1.14 -1.56
N LYS A 74 19.91 0.06 -1.17
CA LYS A 74 19.02 1.20 -0.87
C LYS A 74 18.16 1.57 -2.08
N LYS A 75 18.77 1.64 -3.28
CA LYS A 75 18.06 1.94 -4.54
C LYS A 75 17.01 0.87 -4.88
N ALA A 76 17.35 -0.41 -4.76
CA ALA A 76 16.42 -1.51 -5.01
C ALA A 76 15.23 -1.50 -4.03
N LEU A 77 15.50 -1.21 -2.74
CA LEU A 77 14.48 -1.09 -1.71
C LEU A 77 13.56 0.11 -1.99
N ALA A 78 14.13 1.28 -2.31
CA ALA A 78 13.35 2.47 -2.69
C ALA A 78 12.47 2.19 -3.92
N SER A 79 13.01 1.55 -4.96
CA SER A 79 12.23 1.15 -6.14
C SER A 79 11.07 0.22 -5.77
N THR A 80 11.32 -0.76 -4.90
CA THR A 80 10.28 -1.71 -4.45
C THR A 80 9.16 -0.99 -3.68
N LEU A 81 9.53 -0.08 -2.77
CA LEU A 81 8.58 0.73 -2.02
C LEU A 81 7.78 1.67 -2.92
N ILE A 82 8.39 2.31 -3.92
CA ILE A 82 7.68 3.13 -4.91
C ILE A 82 6.68 2.29 -5.70
N SER A 83 7.07 1.11 -6.17
CA SER A 83 6.17 0.20 -6.90
C SER A 83 4.99 -0.24 -6.04
N ARG A 84 5.23 -0.57 -4.77
CA ARG A 84 4.17 -0.89 -3.80
C ARG A 84 3.26 0.31 -3.56
N PHE A 85 3.84 1.48 -3.29
CA PHE A 85 3.09 2.72 -3.07
C PHE A 85 2.16 3.03 -4.25
N ALA A 86 2.69 3.00 -5.48
CA ALA A 86 1.96 3.30 -6.70
C ALA A 86 0.81 2.31 -7.00
N SER A 87 0.98 1.05 -6.61
CA SER A 87 -0.01 -0.02 -6.85
C SER A 87 -1.03 -0.19 -5.72
N LEU A 88 -0.79 0.39 -4.55
CA LEU A 88 -1.67 0.24 -3.40
C LEU A 88 -3.00 0.98 -3.62
N LYS A 89 -4.08 0.21 -3.73
CA LYS A 89 -5.45 0.69 -3.87
C LYS A 89 -6.28 0.18 -2.71
N TYR A 90 -7.22 1.00 -2.23
CA TYR A 90 -8.16 0.56 -1.23
C TYR A 90 -9.14 -0.43 -1.85
N ASN A 91 -9.27 -1.61 -1.25
CA ASN A 91 -10.01 -2.75 -1.80
C ASN A 91 -11.14 -3.25 -0.88
N ASP A 92 -11.65 -2.38 0.00
CA ASP A 92 -12.68 -2.69 1.03
C ASP A 92 -12.31 -3.84 2.00
N ASN A 93 -11.11 -4.40 1.91
CA ASN A 93 -10.64 -5.50 2.75
C ASN A 93 -9.80 -4.94 3.91
N GLY A 94 -10.49 -4.35 4.88
CA GLY A 94 -9.90 -3.62 6.01
C GLY A 94 -10.67 -2.32 6.25
N GLY A 95 -10.15 -1.47 7.13
CA GLY A 95 -10.66 -0.11 7.29
C GLY A 95 -9.84 0.89 6.47
N ILE A 96 -10.49 1.99 6.10
CA ILE A 96 -9.85 3.08 5.37
C ILE A 96 -8.70 3.72 6.16
N ARG A 97 -8.78 3.70 7.50
CA ARG A 97 -7.71 4.19 8.37
C ARG A 97 -6.43 3.37 8.19
N GLU A 98 -6.54 2.06 8.21
CA GLU A 98 -5.40 1.15 8.03
C GLU A 98 -4.74 1.38 6.67
N HIS A 99 -5.53 1.53 5.61
CA HIS A 99 -5.03 1.84 4.26
C HIS A 99 -4.25 3.17 4.21
N ILE A 100 -4.78 4.24 4.80
CA ILE A 100 -4.10 5.55 4.85
C ILE A 100 -2.82 5.48 5.69
N MET A 101 -2.83 4.73 6.80
CA MET A 101 -1.65 4.53 7.63
C MET A 101 -0.57 3.73 6.90
N GLU A 102 -0.93 2.73 6.10
CA GLU A 102 0.03 1.99 5.26
C GLU A 102 0.69 2.88 4.21
N LEU A 103 -0.08 3.74 3.53
CA LEU A 103 0.48 4.73 2.60
C LEU A 103 1.44 5.70 3.30
N ARG A 104 1.08 6.17 4.51
CA ARG A 104 1.94 7.05 5.31
C ARG A 104 3.21 6.34 5.76
N ASP A 105 3.11 5.08 6.18
CA ASP A 105 4.25 4.27 6.61
C ASP A 105 5.25 4.09 5.45
N ILE A 106 4.78 3.69 4.26
CA ILE A 106 5.62 3.59 3.06
C ILE A 106 6.29 4.94 2.75
N ALA A 107 5.56 6.04 2.89
CA ALA A 107 6.13 7.38 2.71
C ALA A 107 7.24 7.71 3.72
N THR A 108 7.09 7.33 4.98
CA THR A 108 8.14 7.51 5.99
C THR A 108 9.37 6.65 5.71
N GLN A 109 9.18 5.40 5.24
CA GLN A 109 10.27 4.54 4.82
C GLN A 109 11.02 5.12 3.62
N LEU A 110 10.30 5.64 2.61
CA LEU A 110 10.89 6.32 1.46
C LEU A 110 11.69 7.57 1.86
N LYS A 111 11.20 8.34 2.81
CA LYS A 111 11.92 9.50 3.36
C LYS A 111 13.26 9.10 4.00
N SER A 112 13.33 7.94 4.66
CA SER A 112 14.59 7.42 5.21
C SER A 112 15.62 7.00 4.14
N LEU A 113 15.17 6.88 2.89
CA LEU A 113 15.97 6.56 1.70
C LEU A 113 16.18 7.80 0.82
N GLU A 114 16.00 9.01 1.39
CA GLU A 114 16.18 10.29 0.69
C GLU A 114 15.16 10.55 -0.44
N VAL A 115 14.05 9.81 -0.46
CA VAL A 115 12.91 10.06 -1.36
C VAL A 115 11.84 10.79 -0.56
N ASP A 116 11.84 12.12 -0.64
CA ASP A 116 10.86 12.94 0.07
C ASP A 116 9.56 13.10 -0.73
N MET A 117 8.43 12.97 -0.05
CA MET A 117 7.10 13.15 -0.63
C MET A 117 6.36 14.24 0.13
N SER A 118 5.88 15.24 -0.60
CA SER A 118 5.12 16.31 0.02
C SER A 118 3.80 15.79 0.59
N GLU A 119 3.34 16.41 1.69
CA GLU A 119 2.06 16.04 2.31
C GLU A 119 0.89 16.19 1.31
N ILE A 120 0.93 17.23 0.49
CA ILE A 120 -0.06 17.48 -0.57
C ILE A 120 -0.08 16.33 -1.59
N PHE A 121 1.08 15.82 -1.99
CA PHE A 121 1.15 14.67 -2.89
C PHE A 121 0.49 13.43 -2.26
N LEU A 122 0.76 13.17 -0.97
CA LEU A 122 0.14 12.05 -0.25
C LEU A 122 -1.37 12.19 -0.18
N VAL A 123 -1.90 13.38 0.07
CA VAL A 123 -3.35 13.66 0.07
C VAL A 123 -3.97 13.31 -1.28
N TYR A 124 -3.41 13.82 -2.37
CA TYR A 124 -3.90 13.50 -3.72
C TYR A 124 -3.77 12.02 -4.04
N PHE A 125 -2.69 11.37 -3.58
CA PHE A 125 -2.49 9.95 -3.82
C PHE A 125 -3.54 9.10 -3.10
N VAL A 126 -3.81 9.39 -1.83
CA VAL A 126 -4.89 8.73 -1.07
C VAL A 126 -6.21 8.86 -1.82
N LEU A 127 -6.60 10.07 -2.26
CA LEU A 127 -7.83 10.27 -3.03
C LEU A 127 -7.88 9.43 -4.32
N ASN A 128 -6.75 9.29 -5.02
CA ASN A 128 -6.63 8.47 -6.23
C ASN A 128 -6.55 6.95 -5.94
N SER A 129 -6.33 6.56 -4.69
CA SER A 129 -6.31 5.16 -4.27
C SER A 129 -7.68 4.63 -3.85
N LEU A 130 -8.64 5.52 -3.58
CA LEU A 130 -10.00 5.14 -3.17
C LEU A 130 -10.82 4.60 -4.37
N PRO A 131 -11.70 3.61 -4.14
CA PRO A 131 -12.55 3.05 -5.18
C PRO A 131 -13.71 4.00 -5.54
N MET A 132 -14.55 3.58 -6.48
CA MET A 132 -15.58 4.45 -7.09
C MET A 132 -16.68 4.86 -6.09
N GLU A 133 -16.92 4.08 -5.05
CA GLU A 133 -17.89 4.35 -3.98
C GLU A 133 -17.59 5.66 -3.25
N TYR A 134 -16.32 6.09 -3.23
CA TYR A 134 -15.89 7.38 -2.68
C TYR A 134 -15.98 8.52 -3.69
N ALA A 135 -16.61 8.35 -4.86
CA ALA A 135 -16.76 9.42 -5.85
C ALA A 135 -17.43 10.69 -5.28
N PRO A 136 -18.53 10.62 -4.50
CA PRO A 136 -19.13 11.80 -3.87
C PRO A 136 -18.15 12.54 -2.96
N PHE A 137 -17.36 11.80 -2.18
CA PHE A 137 -16.30 12.34 -1.33
C PHE A 137 -15.21 13.06 -2.12
N LYS A 138 -14.74 12.48 -3.24
CA LYS A 138 -13.75 13.14 -4.11
C LYS A 138 -14.28 14.43 -4.73
N ILE A 139 -15.56 14.44 -5.13
CA ILE A 139 -16.22 15.66 -5.64
C ILE A 139 -16.26 16.72 -4.54
N SER A 140 -16.68 16.34 -3.33
CA SER A 140 -16.67 17.22 -2.16
C SER A 140 -15.29 17.84 -1.96
N TYR A 141 -14.23 17.03 -1.86
CA TYR A 141 -12.86 17.52 -1.74
C TYR A 141 -12.47 18.52 -2.84
N ASN A 142 -12.74 18.20 -4.11
CA ASN A 142 -12.39 19.06 -5.25
C ASN A 142 -13.13 20.41 -5.25
N THR A 143 -14.29 20.50 -4.61
CA THR A 143 -15.04 21.76 -4.46
C THR A 143 -14.56 22.62 -3.29
N HIS A 144 -13.76 22.07 -2.37
CA HIS A 144 -13.17 22.83 -1.28
C HIS A 144 -11.94 23.60 -1.76
N THR A 145 -11.83 24.87 -1.35
CA THR A 145 -10.69 25.73 -1.68
C THR A 145 -9.52 25.57 -0.71
N GLU A 146 -9.79 25.05 0.49
CA GLU A 146 -8.78 24.81 1.52
C GLU A 146 -8.04 23.50 1.29
N LYS A 147 -6.71 23.54 1.52
CA LYS A 147 -5.87 22.34 1.45
C LYS A 147 -6.02 21.54 2.74
N TRP A 148 -6.39 20.27 2.61
CA TRP A 148 -6.47 19.38 3.76
C TRP A 148 -5.09 18.87 4.17
N THR A 149 -4.87 18.76 5.48
CA THR A 149 -3.79 17.97 6.05
C THR A 149 -4.12 16.48 5.96
N MET A 150 -3.10 15.63 6.08
CA MET A 150 -3.30 14.18 6.11
C MET A 150 -4.17 13.71 7.28
N ASN A 151 -4.18 14.43 8.40
CA ASN A 151 -5.03 14.09 9.55
C ASN A 151 -6.48 14.47 9.32
N GLN A 152 -6.76 15.62 8.69
CA GLN A 152 -8.10 16.00 8.27
C GLN A 152 -8.65 15.03 7.23
N LEU A 153 -7.85 14.69 6.21
CA LEU A 153 -8.23 13.71 5.20
C LEU A 153 -8.59 12.36 5.83
N LEU A 154 -7.78 11.89 6.78
CA LEU A 154 -8.04 10.64 7.49
C LEU A 154 -9.38 10.67 8.23
N ALA A 155 -9.67 11.73 8.97
CA ALA A 155 -10.94 11.86 9.70
C ALA A 155 -12.14 11.82 8.74
N MET A 156 -12.09 12.62 7.68
CA MET A 156 -13.17 12.71 6.71
C MET A 156 -13.36 11.40 5.92
N CYS A 157 -12.28 10.67 5.62
CA CYS A 157 -12.35 9.34 5.00
C CYS A 157 -13.02 8.31 5.92
N VAL A 158 -12.75 8.35 7.22
CA VAL A 158 -13.37 7.45 8.20
C VAL A 158 -14.87 7.72 8.30
N ASP A 159 -15.28 8.99 8.37
CA ASP A 159 -16.70 9.37 8.41
C ASP A 159 -17.43 8.92 7.13
N GLU A 160 -16.81 9.13 5.97
CA GLU A 160 -17.36 8.69 4.69
C GLU A 160 -17.48 7.16 4.61
N GLU A 161 -16.51 6.41 5.14
CA GLU A 161 -16.59 4.96 5.22
C GLU A 161 -17.80 4.51 6.04
N GLN A 162 -18.08 5.15 7.18
CA GLN A 162 -19.26 4.85 8.00
C GLN A 162 -20.56 5.17 7.25
N ARG A 163 -20.61 6.31 6.54
CA ARG A 163 -21.74 6.69 5.69
C ARG A 163 -22.01 5.63 4.61
N ILE A 164 -20.97 5.19 3.90
CA ILE A 164 -21.07 4.14 2.85
C ILE A 164 -21.56 2.81 3.45
N LYS A 165 -21.05 2.42 4.62
CA LYS A 165 -21.47 1.20 5.33
C LYS A 165 -22.96 1.26 5.69
N GLN A 166 -23.44 2.40 6.18
CA GLN A 166 -24.86 2.60 6.52
C GLN A 166 -25.75 2.53 5.28
N GLU A 167 -25.38 3.19 4.18
CA GLU A 167 -26.13 3.16 2.91
C GLU A 167 -26.22 1.73 2.34
N ARG A 168 -25.12 0.96 2.42
CA ARG A 168 -25.12 -0.47 2.04
C ARG A 168 -26.12 -1.27 2.88
N LEU A 169 -26.17 -1.08 4.19
CA LEU A 169 -27.13 -1.77 5.07
C LEU A 169 -28.58 -1.46 4.67
N GLU A 170 -28.92 -0.18 4.50
CA GLU A 170 -30.26 0.27 4.12
C GLU A 170 -30.72 -0.30 2.77
N SER A 171 -29.81 -0.38 1.78
CA SER A 171 -30.11 -0.97 0.48
C SER A 171 -30.50 -2.46 0.54
N VAL A 172 -29.85 -3.22 1.44
CA VAL A 172 -30.14 -4.65 1.65
C VAL A 172 -31.49 -4.84 2.33
N TYR A 173 -31.82 -3.99 3.31
CA TYR A 173 -33.13 -4.00 3.97
C TYR A 173 -34.28 -3.72 2.99
N LEU A 174 -34.16 -2.70 2.14
CA LEU A 174 -35.19 -2.37 1.14
C LEU A 174 -35.41 -3.51 0.14
N THR A 175 -34.33 -4.16 -0.30
CA THR A 175 -34.41 -5.27 -1.27
C THR A 175 -35.12 -6.48 -0.66
N SER A 176 -34.84 -6.78 0.61
CA SER A 176 -35.46 -7.88 1.35
C SER A 176 -36.95 -7.65 1.66
N HIS A 177 -37.36 -6.40 1.89
CA HIS A 177 -38.78 -6.06 2.09
C HIS A 177 -39.59 -6.12 0.80
N LYS A 178 -39.04 -5.67 -0.33
CA LYS A 178 -39.70 -5.77 -1.65
C LYS A 178 -39.93 -7.23 -2.09
N GLU A 179 -39.00 -8.14 -1.77
CA GLU A 179 -39.20 -9.57 -2.06
C GLU A 179 -40.29 -10.23 -1.20
N LYS A 180 -40.55 -9.71 0.01
CA LYS A 180 -41.63 -10.20 0.88
C LYS A 180 -43.00 -9.69 0.41
N GLU A 181 -43.10 -8.42 0.01
CA GLU A 181 -44.35 -7.86 -0.52
C GLU A 181 -44.80 -8.53 -1.83
N HIS A 182 -43.85 -8.93 -2.70
CA HIS A 182 -44.17 -9.68 -3.92
C HIS A 182 -44.59 -11.14 -3.68
N LYS A 183 -44.40 -11.70 -2.47
CA LYS A 183 -44.89 -13.05 -2.11
C LYS A 183 -46.26 -13.05 -1.41
N GLU A 184 -46.70 -11.93 -0.87
CA GLU A 184 -47.99 -11.84 -0.17
C GLU A 184 -49.17 -11.42 -1.08
N VAL A 185 -48.92 -10.90 -2.29
CA VAL A 185 -49.99 -10.59 -3.27
C VAL A 185 -50.24 -11.79 -4.19
N GLY A 186 -50.72 -12.89 -3.61
CA GLY A 186 -50.99 -14.13 -4.33
C GLY A 186 -51.88 -15.10 -3.58
N GLY A 187 -52.88 -14.59 -2.84
CA GLY A 187 -53.76 -15.41 -2.02
C GLY A 187 -55.12 -14.77 -1.77
N THR A 188 -55.87 -14.40 -2.80
CA THR A 188 -57.31 -14.13 -2.68
C THR A 188 -58.07 -15.45 -2.55
N GLY A 189 -58.04 -16.03 -1.35
CA GLY A 189 -58.97 -17.08 -0.96
C GLY A 189 -60.37 -16.51 -0.84
N HIS A 190 -61.25 -16.86 -1.78
CA HIS A 190 -62.69 -16.65 -1.64
C HIS A 190 -63.20 -17.41 -0.42
N HIS A 191 -63.80 -16.68 0.51
CA HIS A 191 -64.48 -17.22 1.68
C HIS A 191 -65.81 -17.84 1.22
N ILE A 192 -65.94 -19.16 1.30
CA ILE A 192 -67.24 -19.87 1.20
C ILE A 192 -67.53 -20.42 2.60
N PRO A 193 -68.72 -20.17 3.19
CA PRO A 193 -69.07 -20.76 4.47
C PRO A 193 -69.46 -22.24 4.31
N ILE A 194 -69.06 -23.04 5.31
CA ILE A 194 -69.23 -24.49 5.39
C ILE A 194 -70.58 -24.84 6.02
N GLU A 195 -71.28 -25.84 5.47
CA GLU A 195 -72.14 -26.76 6.23
C GLU A 195 -71.91 -28.23 5.78
N PRO A 196 -72.18 -29.23 6.63
CA PRO A 196 -71.36 -30.45 6.67
C PRO A 196 -71.95 -31.71 6.01
N ALA A 197 -71.01 -32.52 5.52
CA ALA A 197 -70.89 -33.99 5.47
C ALA A 197 -72.07 -34.89 5.00
N ALA A 198 -71.83 -35.59 3.88
CA ALA A 198 -72.12 -37.03 3.75
C ALA A 198 -71.17 -37.68 2.72
N ALA A 199 -70.70 -38.88 3.03
CA ALA A 199 -69.65 -39.63 2.33
C ALA A 199 -70.17 -40.48 1.16
N ALA A 200 -69.34 -40.69 0.12
CA ALA A 200 -68.92 -42.00 -0.41
C ALA A 200 -68.34 -41.94 -1.86
N ALA A 201 -67.03 -42.20 -1.98
CA ALA A 201 -66.36 -43.19 -2.86
C ALA A 201 -66.52 -43.17 -4.42
N PRO A 202 -65.62 -43.85 -5.19
CA PRO A 202 -64.84 -43.18 -6.25
C PRO A 202 -64.88 -43.85 -7.65
N HIS A 203 -64.32 -43.17 -8.66
CA HIS A 203 -63.66 -43.63 -9.90
C HIS A 203 -63.81 -42.53 -10.98
N GLY A 204 -62.89 -42.21 -11.90
CA GLY A 204 -61.60 -42.75 -12.28
C GLY A 204 -61.02 -41.95 -13.47
N ARG A 205 -59.74 -42.22 -13.77
CA ARG A 205 -59.01 -42.10 -15.06
C ARG A 205 -58.67 -40.74 -15.71
N HIS A 206 -57.34 -40.62 -15.89
CA HIS A 206 -56.57 -40.25 -17.10
C HIS A 206 -56.63 -38.84 -17.71
N GLY A 207 -55.43 -38.27 -17.91
CA GLY A 207 -55.07 -37.77 -19.24
C GLY A 207 -54.19 -36.51 -19.33
N HIS A 208 -52.92 -36.72 -19.68
CA HIS A 208 -52.09 -35.93 -20.62
C HIS A 208 -51.68 -34.46 -20.35
N ARG A 209 -50.37 -34.32 -20.04
CA ARG A 209 -49.30 -33.70 -20.87
C ARG A 209 -49.63 -32.39 -21.63
N GLY A 210 -48.93 -31.31 -21.27
CA GLY A 210 -48.83 -30.10 -22.10
C GLY A 210 -47.63 -29.22 -21.72
N ARG A 211 -46.52 -29.40 -22.43
CA ARG A 211 -45.27 -28.62 -22.35
C ARG A 211 -45.33 -27.49 -23.37
N ARG A 212 -45.02 -26.24 -23.01
CA ARG A 212 -44.42 -25.29 -23.97
C ARG A 212 -43.61 -24.19 -23.29
N LYS A 213 -42.34 -24.14 -23.71
CA LYS A 213 -41.35 -23.08 -23.54
C LYS A 213 -41.81 -21.83 -24.29
N GLY A 214 -41.58 -20.66 -23.70
CA GLY A 214 -41.60 -19.36 -24.38
C GLY A 214 -40.54 -18.46 -23.78
N ARG A 215 -39.34 -18.50 -24.37
CA ARG A 215 -38.20 -17.63 -24.08
C ARG A 215 -38.31 -16.43 -25.02
N ILE A 216 -38.48 -15.21 -24.51
CA ILE A 216 -38.07 -13.99 -25.23
C ILE A 216 -37.49 -13.00 -24.23
N ARG A 217 -36.23 -12.63 -24.46
CA ARG A 217 -35.46 -11.53 -23.87
C ARG A 217 -35.06 -10.62 -25.06
N PRO A 218 -34.46 -9.47 -24.78
CA PRO A 218 -35.00 -8.11 -24.73
C PRO A 218 -34.78 -7.36 -26.07
N PRO A 219 -34.84 -6.02 -26.13
CA PRO A 219 -33.54 -5.32 -26.08
C PRO A 219 -33.55 -3.88 -25.51
N TRP A 220 -32.36 -3.48 -25.03
CA TRP A 220 -31.91 -2.08 -24.92
C TRP A 220 -31.85 -1.37 -26.27
N PRO A 221 -31.71 -0.03 -26.24
CA PRO A 221 -30.52 0.62 -26.82
C PRO A 221 -29.92 1.64 -25.82
N ALA A 222 -28.61 1.65 -25.55
CA ALA A 222 -27.50 2.10 -26.39
C ALA A 222 -27.44 3.63 -26.64
N ALA A 223 -26.58 4.28 -25.86
CA ALA A 223 -25.51 5.21 -26.27
C ALA A 223 -25.83 6.60 -26.87
N ARG A 224 -25.14 7.59 -26.27
CA ARG A 224 -24.41 8.77 -26.81
C ARG A 224 -24.70 9.98 -25.91
N ARG A 225 -23.74 10.79 -25.48
CA ARG A 225 -22.46 11.19 -26.06
C ARG A 225 -21.49 11.59 -24.96
#